data_AF-A0A478FTX8-F1
#
_entry.id   AF-A0A478FTX8-F1
#
_cell.length_a   1.000
_cell.length_b   1.000
_cell.length_c   1.000
_cell.angle_alpha   90.00
_cell.angle_beta   90.00
_cell.angle_gamma   90.00
#
_symmetry.space_group_name_H-M   'P 1'
#
loop_
_entity.id
_entity.type
_entity.pdbx_description
1 polymer ?
#
loop_
_entity_poly.entity_id
_entity_poly.type
_entity_poly.pdbx_seq_one_letter_code
_entity_poly.pdbx_strand_id
1 'polypeptide(L)'
;MLTPPTKLEAAVAVVVGGTTGGYFWLQNPGTPPFTVEQISTSYGNGTFGQENAKYLVDPNDSRNKEWWDEKFTKLSIQQTGSDAANKLHEDFRSEAITSGFGDDKSLNKVCDTAFKTQKNTCSTKTHYEDNVWTYCSLLGVDIKANR
;
A
#
# COMPACT_ATOMS: atom_id res chain seq x y z
N MET A 1 -49.91 36.40 1.00
CA MET A 1 -49.45 35.13 0.42
C MET A 1 -48.03 35.35 -0.09
N LEU A 2 -47.04 34.85 0.64
CA LEU A 2 -45.61 34.97 0.32
C LEU A 2 -45.10 33.56 -0.02
N THR A 3 -44.71 33.34 -1.27
CA THR A 3 -43.96 32.14 -1.66
C THR A 3 -42.49 32.32 -1.29
N PRO A 4 -41.81 31.29 -0.76
CA PRO A 4 -40.37 31.35 -0.56
C PRO A 4 -39.62 31.21 -1.89
N PRO A 5 -38.46 31.86 -2.07
CA PRO A 5 -37.60 31.60 -3.22
C PRO A 5 -36.99 30.20 -3.12
N THR A 6 -37.29 29.38 -4.12
CA THR A 6 -36.67 28.08 -4.37
C THR A 6 -35.16 28.29 -4.50
N LYS A 7 -34.40 27.77 -3.53
CA LYS A 7 -32.93 27.75 -3.59
C LYS A 7 -32.52 26.84 -4.74
N LEU A 8 -31.90 27.43 -5.75
CA LEU A 8 -31.32 26.75 -6.90
C LEU A 8 -30.21 25.81 -6.42
N GLU A 9 -30.32 24.55 -6.86
CA GLU A 9 -29.40 23.48 -6.55
C GLU A 9 -28.01 23.73 -7.14
N ALA A 10 -26.97 23.40 -6.37
CA ALA A 10 -25.63 23.17 -6.89
C ALA A 10 -25.26 21.72 -6.60
N ALA A 11 -25.78 20.80 -7.39
CA ALA A 11 -25.26 19.44 -7.45
C ALA A 11 -23.92 19.48 -8.19
N VAL A 12 -22.82 19.56 -7.42
CA VAL A 12 -21.47 19.39 -7.96
C VAL A 12 -21.30 17.91 -8.29
N ALA A 13 -21.62 17.53 -9.53
CA ALA A 13 -21.27 16.23 -10.07
C ALA A 13 -19.76 16.21 -10.35
N VAL A 14 -18.97 15.75 -9.37
CA VAL A 14 -17.56 15.43 -9.62
C VAL A 14 -17.54 14.15 -10.44
N VAL A 15 -17.39 14.29 -11.75
CA VAL A 15 -17.01 13.20 -12.63
C VAL A 15 -15.56 12.87 -12.33
N VAL A 16 -15.31 11.95 -11.41
CA VAL A 16 -13.98 11.35 -11.23
C VAL A 16 -13.78 10.40 -12.40
N GLY A 17 -13.38 10.96 -13.54
CA GLY A 17 -12.85 10.20 -14.66
C GLY A 17 -11.60 9.47 -14.19
N GLY A 18 -11.69 8.14 -14.08
CA GLY A 18 -10.62 7.29 -13.58
C GLY A 18 -9.36 7.43 -14.43
N THR A 19 -8.36 8.09 -13.86
CA THR A 19 -6.95 7.85 -14.19
C THR A 19 -6.37 7.09 -13.01
N THR A 20 -6.40 5.76 -13.08
CA THR A 20 -5.92 4.85 -12.03
C THR A 20 -4.42 4.97 -11.71
N GLY A 21 -3.70 5.87 -12.37
CA GLY A 21 -2.30 6.21 -12.05
C GLY A 21 -2.09 7.61 -11.46
N GLY A 22 -3.08 8.52 -11.47
CA GLY A 22 -2.88 9.94 -11.16
C GLY A 22 -2.93 10.30 -9.66
N TYR A 23 -3.69 9.54 -8.87
CA TYR A 23 -3.93 9.87 -7.45
C TYR A 23 -2.69 9.73 -6.56
N PHE A 24 -1.76 8.82 -6.88
CA PHE A 24 -0.50 8.68 -6.13
C PHE A 24 0.39 9.93 -6.26
N TRP A 25 0.47 10.50 -7.46
CA TRP A 25 1.26 11.72 -7.73
C TRP A 25 0.69 12.97 -7.07
N LEU A 26 -0.62 13.03 -6.85
CA LEU A 26 -1.30 14.17 -6.21
C LEU A 26 -1.12 14.19 -4.68
N GLN A 27 -0.86 13.04 -4.05
CA GLN A 27 -0.68 12.96 -2.59
C GLN A 27 0.77 12.98 -2.12
N ASN A 28 1.74 12.66 -2.99
CA ASN A 28 3.16 12.67 -2.68
C ASN A 28 3.95 13.45 -3.75
N PRO A 29 4.25 14.75 -3.54
CA PRO A 29 4.96 15.60 -4.51
C PRO A 29 6.46 15.25 -4.67
N GLY A 30 6.89 14.06 -4.25
CA GLY A 30 8.26 13.57 -4.37
C GLY A 30 8.49 12.73 -5.64
N THR A 31 9.77 12.47 -5.95
CA THR A 31 10.14 11.45 -6.93
C THR A 31 9.52 10.10 -6.57
N PRO A 32 8.93 9.38 -7.54
CA PRO A 32 8.35 8.07 -7.26
C PRO A 32 9.47 7.11 -6.79
N PRO A 33 9.18 6.20 -5.85
CA PRO A 33 10.18 5.25 -5.40
C PRO A 33 10.50 4.24 -6.51
N PHE A 34 11.67 3.62 -6.42
CA PHE A 34 12.08 2.54 -7.31
C PHE A 34 11.25 1.30 -7.05
N THR A 35 10.80 0.63 -8.10
CA THR A 35 9.99 -0.59 -8.01
C THR A 35 10.86 -1.83 -8.21
N VAL A 36 10.35 -2.99 -7.79
CA VAL A 36 11.03 -4.27 -8.01
C VAL A 36 11.02 -4.71 -9.49
N GLU A 37 10.42 -3.95 -10.42
CA GLU A 37 10.38 -4.27 -11.85
C GLU A 37 11.78 -4.54 -12.43
N GLN A 38 12.75 -3.70 -12.05
CA GLN A 38 14.14 -3.80 -12.50
C GLN A 38 14.87 -5.05 -11.97
N ILE A 39 14.35 -5.65 -10.89
CA ILE A 39 14.90 -6.84 -10.24
C ILE A 39 13.88 -8.00 -10.22
N SER A 40 12.87 -7.97 -11.09
CA SER A 40 11.78 -8.94 -11.10
C SER A 40 12.28 -10.38 -11.29
N THR A 41 13.38 -10.56 -12.03
CA THR A 41 14.05 -11.86 -12.24
C THR A 41 14.72 -12.42 -10.98
N SER A 42 14.91 -11.60 -9.94
CA SER A 42 15.45 -12.04 -8.65
C SER A 42 14.39 -12.72 -7.78
N TYR A 43 13.11 -12.66 -8.16
CA TYR A 43 12.02 -13.36 -7.49
C TYR A 43 11.69 -14.67 -8.19
N GLY A 44 11.42 -15.71 -7.40
CA GLY A 44 11.06 -17.02 -7.92
C GLY A 44 9.77 -17.00 -8.74
N ASN A 45 9.62 -17.95 -9.65
CA ASN A 45 8.39 -18.07 -10.44
C ASN A 45 7.16 -18.30 -9.54
N GLY A 46 6.05 -17.62 -9.84
CA GLY A 46 4.79 -17.70 -9.07
C GLY A 46 4.80 -16.93 -7.74
N THR A 47 5.87 -16.20 -7.44
CA THR A 47 5.94 -15.36 -6.25
C THR A 47 5.19 -14.05 -6.43
N PHE A 48 4.76 -13.47 -5.31
CA PHE A 48 4.03 -12.21 -5.29
C PHE A 48 4.85 -11.06 -5.92
N GLY A 49 6.16 -11.04 -5.65
CA GLY A 49 7.12 -10.07 -6.17
C GLY A 49 7.24 -10.10 -7.68
N GLN A 50 7.37 -11.30 -8.25
CA GLN A 50 7.46 -11.49 -9.70
C GLN A 50 6.17 -11.04 -10.41
N GLU A 51 5.01 -11.46 -9.93
CA GLU A 51 3.74 -11.20 -10.62
C GLU A 51 3.30 -9.73 -10.58
N ASN A 52 3.72 -8.99 -9.56
CA ASN A 52 3.27 -7.62 -9.31
C ASN A 52 4.40 -6.59 -9.38
N ALA A 53 5.52 -6.93 -10.02
CA ALA A 53 6.78 -6.22 -9.87
C ALA A 53 6.72 -4.70 -10.11
N LYS A 54 5.95 -4.26 -11.11
CA LYS A 54 5.74 -2.84 -11.44
C LYS A 54 5.04 -2.01 -10.35
N TYR A 55 4.39 -2.66 -9.39
CA TYR A 55 3.59 -1.99 -8.36
C TYR A 55 4.24 -2.03 -6.97
N LEU A 56 5.25 -2.88 -6.80
CA LEU A 56 5.87 -3.12 -5.50
C LEU A 56 7.14 -2.29 -5.39
N VAL A 57 7.29 -1.60 -4.27
CA VAL A 57 8.47 -0.77 -4.02
C VAL A 57 9.66 -1.65 -3.69
N ASP A 58 10.82 -1.37 -4.28
CA ASP A 58 12.03 -2.15 -4.04
C ASP A 58 12.43 -2.08 -2.55
N PRO A 59 12.41 -3.21 -1.83
CA PRO A 59 12.74 -3.23 -0.42
C PRO A 59 14.24 -3.16 -0.16
N ASN A 60 15.09 -3.39 -1.16
CA ASN A 60 16.54 -3.42 -1.01
C ASN A 60 17.22 -2.16 -1.57
N ASP A 61 16.47 -1.28 -2.23
CA ASP A 61 16.99 0.00 -2.71
C ASP A 61 16.98 1.06 -1.59
N SER A 62 18.17 1.50 -1.19
CA SER A 62 18.33 2.52 -0.14
C SER A 62 17.75 3.88 -0.52
N ARG A 63 17.53 4.16 -1.82
CA ARG A 63 16.87 5.38 -2.29
C ARG A 63 15.38 5.41 -1.93
N ASN A 64 14.80 4.25 -1.61
CA ASN A 64 13.40 4.14 -1.16
C ASN A 64 13.24 4.38 0.35
N LYS A 65 14.32 4.65 1.10
CA LYS A 65 14.29 4.78 2.55
C LYS A 65 13.19 5.74 3.05
N GLU A 66 13.11 6.93 2.46
CA GLU A 66 12.13 7.94 2.87
C GLU A 66 10.69 7.46 2.64
N TRP A 67 10.44 6.79 1.51
CA TRP A 67 9.13 6.20 1.21
C TRP A 67 8.75 5.13 2.23
N TRP A 68 9.69 4.26 2.59
CA TRP A 68 9.47 3.22 3.60
C TRP A 68 9.20 3.81 4.98
N ASP A 69 9.91 4.87 5.37
CA ASP A 69 9.68 5.58 6.64
C ASP A 69 8.31 6.28 6.66
N GLU A 70 7.86 6.87 5.55
CA GLU A 70 6.52 7.45 5.41
C GLU A 70 5.43 6.37 5.55
N LYS A 71 5.60 5.22 4.86
CA LYS A 71 4.65 4.11 4.94
C LYS A 71 4.60 3.49 6.32
N PHE A 72 5.75 3.38 6.99
CA PHE A 72 5.79 2.93 8.38
C PHE A 72 5.06 3.90 9.30
N THR A 73 5.21 5.22 9.11
CA THR A 73 4.43 6.20 9.90
C THR A 73 2.92 5.96 9.77
N LYS A 74 2.42 5.69 8.56
CA LYS A 74 1.01 5.35 8.32
C LYS A 74 0.62 4.02 8.97
N LEU A 75 1.50 3.01 8.91
CA LEU A 75 1.30 1.74 9.58
C LEU A 75 1.26 1.88 11.10
N SER A 76 2.17 2.65 11.71
CA SER A 76 2.25 2.86 13.15
C SER A 76 0.98 3.48 13.72
N ILE A 77 0.36 4.42 12.99
CA ILE A 77 -0.96 4.96 13.36
C ILE A 77 -1.99 3.82 13.44
N GLN A 78 -2.03 2.95 12.43
CA GLN A 78 -2.94 1.80 12.40
C GLN A 78 -2.63 0.76 13.47
N GLN A 79 -1.36 0.55 13.83
CA GLN A 79 -0.92 -0.38 14.87
C GLN A 79 -1.37 0.08 16.27
N THR A 80 -1.46 1.38 16.52
CA THR A 80 -1.94 1.94 17.79
C THR A 80 -3.46 2.00 17.91
N GLY A 81 -4.18 1.72 16.81
CA GLY A 81 -5.64 1.70 16.80
C GLY A 81 -6.21 0.54 17.61
N SER A 82 -7.35 0.76 18.28
CA SER A 82 -8.04 -0.28 19.06
C SER A 82 -8.50 -1.49 18.22
N ASP A 83 -8.52 -1.35 16.89
CA ASP A 83 -8.91 -2.37 15.92
C ASP A 83 -7.73 -2.96 15.13
N ALA A 84 -6.49 -2.67 15.53
CA ALA A 84 -5.28 -3.17 14.87
C ALA A 84 -5.32 -4.69 14.66
N ALA A 85 -5.71 -5.45 15.68
CA ALA A 85 -5.81 -6.92 15.60
C ALA A 85 -6.81 -7.42 14.55
N ASN A 86 -7.84 -6.62 14.22
CA ASN A 86 -8.88 -6.95 13.25
C ASN A 86 -8.60 -6.42 11.84
N LYS A 87 -7.53 -5.63 11.65
CA LYS A 87 -7.17 -4.99 10.38
C LYS A 87 -5.78 -5.36 9.89
N LEU A 88 -4.90 -5.75 10.81
CA LEU A 88 -3.51 -6.10 10.54
C LEU A 88 -3.27 -7.58 10.80
N HIS A 89 -2.67 -8.23 9.80
CA HIS A 89 -2.00 -9.49 9.97
C HIS A 89 -0.83 -9.33 10.98
N GLU A 90 -0.49 -10.40 11.70
CA GLU A 90 0.54 -10.39 12.75
C GLU A 90 1.89 -9.83 12.28
N ASP A 91 2.32 -10.17 11.06
CA ASP A 91 3.54 -9.65 10.43
C ASP A 91 3.56 -8.12 10.27
N PHE A 92 2.41 -7.45 10.30
CA PHE A 92 2.29 -5.99 10.18
C PHE A 92 2.00 -5.30 11.52
N ARG A 93 2.01 -6.02 12.64
CA ARG A 93 1.78 -5.44 13.97
C ARG A 93 3.04 -4.85 14.58
N SER A 94 2.87 -4.07 15.63
CA SER A 94 3.95 -3.32 16.29
C SER A 94 5.03 -4.23 16.90
N GLU A 95 4.70 -5.49 17.22
CA GLU A 95 5.69 -6.46 17.73
C GLU A 95 6.65 -6.95 16.63
N ALA A 96 6.16 -6.97 15.38
CA ALA A 96 6.88 -7.45 14.22
C ALA A 96 7.69 -6.34 13.52
N ILE A 97 7.17 -5.11 13.50
CA ILE A 97 7.77 -4.00 12.74
C ILE A 97 8.06 -2.81 13.66
N THR A 98 9.32 -2.40 13.73
CA THR A 98 9.81 -1.31 14.58
C THR A 98 10.35 -0.10 13.80
N SER A 99 10.48 -0.22 12.48
CA SER A 99 11.00 0.86 11.62
C SER A 99 10.50 0.72 10.17
N GLY A 100 10.65 1.77 9.36
CA GLY A 100 10.31 1.70 7.93
C GLY A 100 11.38 0.99 7.11
N PHE A 101 12.63 1.40 7.28
CA PHE A 101 13.76 0.86 6.53
C PHE A 101 14.92 0.43 7.42
N GLY A 102 15.46 -0.77 7.19
CA GLY A 102 16.71 -1.21 7.81
C GLY A 102 16.81 -2.72 8.03
N ASP A 103 16.97 -3.09 9.29
CA ASP A 103 17.22 -4.46 9.74
C ASP A 103 15.96 -5.35 9.69
N ASP A 104 16.04 -6.59 10.16
CA ASP A 104 15.01 -7.62 9.99
C ASP A 104 13.58 -7.24 10.47
N LYS A 105 13.46 -6.26 11.38
CA LYS A 105 12.18 -5.74 11.90
C LYS A 105 11.70 -4.45 11.21
N SER A 106 12.21 -4.17 10.03
CA SER A 106 11.79 -3.02 9.24
C SER A 106 10.72 -3.41 8.21
N LEU A 107 9.83 -2.47 7.89
CA LEU A 107 8.74 -2.70 6.95
C LEU A 107 9.25 -3.18 5.59
N ASN A 108 10.35 -2.61 5.07
CA ASN A 108 10.93 -3.08 3.80
C ASN A 108 11.33 -4.57 3.87
N LYS A 109 11.83 -5.08 5.00
CA LYS A 109 12.19 -6.50 5.14
C LYS A 109 10.98 -7.43 5.25
N VAL A 110 9.92 -6.98 5.93
CA VAL A 110 8.64 -7.72 5.92
C VAL A 110 8.07 -7.78 4.50
N CYS A 111 8.12 -6.69 3.76
CA CYS A 111 7.68 -6.64 2.37
C CYS A 111 8.55 -7.50 1.44
N ASP A 112 9.87 -7.51 1.59
CA ASP A 112 10.77 -8.42 0.85
C ASP A 112 10.40 -9.90 1.07
N THR A 113 10.08 -10.26 2.32
CA THR A 113 9.61 -11.60 2.67
C THR A 113 8.28 -11.94 2.00
N ALA A 114 7.34 -10.99 1.98
CA ALA A 114 6.07 -11.14 1.28
C ALA A 114 6.27 -11.33 -0.23
N PHE A 115 7.20 -10.58 -0.84
CA PHE A 115 7.46 -10.63 -2.27
C PHE A 115 8.07 -11.97 -2.71
N LYS A 116 8.84 -12.62 -1.83
CA LYS A 116 9.40 -13.96 -2.04
C LYS A 116 8.39 -15.08 -1.82
N THR A 117 7.24 -14.78 -1.22
CA THR A 117 6.19 -15.76 -0.94
C THR A 117 5.39 -16.07 -2.21
N GLN A 118 4.96 -17.33 -2.36
CA GLN A 118 4.07 -17.74 -3.45
C GLN A 118 2.75 -16.97 -3.38
N LYS A 119 2.27 -16.44 -4.51
CA LYS A 119 1.11 -15.53 -4.53
C LYS A 119 -0.14 -16.15 -3.89
N ASN A 120 -0.41 -17.41 -4.18
CA ASN A 120 -1.53 -18.15 -3.60
C ASN A 120 -1.47 -18.23 -2.07
N THR A 121 -0.26 -18.22 -1.49
CA THR A 121 -0.07 -18.27 -0.04
C THR A 121 -0.42 -16.93 0.60
N CYS A 122 -0.11 -15.81 -0.05
CA CYS A 122 -0.47 -14.49 0.43
C CYS A 122 -2.00 -14.33 0.59
N SER A 123 -2.78 -14.83 -0.36
CA SER A 123 -4.24 -14.75 -0.36
C SER A 123 -4.92 -15.62 0.71
N THR A 124 -4.24 -16.66 1.21
CA THR A 124 -4.80 -17.56 2.24
C THR A 124 -4.70 -17.01 3.66
N LYS A 125 -3.86 -16.00 3.89
CA LYS A 125 -3.63 -15.42 5.21
C LYS A 125 -4.54 -14.20 5.42
N THR A 126 -5.35 -14.24 6.47
CA THR A 126 -6.28 -13.16 6.82
C THR A 126 -5.58 -11.81 6.92
N HIS A 127 -6.06 -10.82 6.15
CA HIS A 127 -5.51 -9.46 6.02
C HIS A 127 -4.10 -9.33 5.42
N TYR A 128 -3.36 -10.42 5.21
CA TYR A 128 -1.96 -10.33 4.79
C TYR A 128 -1.78 -9.72 3.40
N GLU A 129 -2.45 -10.27 2.38
CA GLU A 129 -2.37 -9.71 1.02
C GLU A 129 -2.85 -8.25 0.99
N ASP A 130 -3.94 -7.94 1.70
CA ASP A 130 -4.45 -6.57 1.81
C ASP A 130 -3.36 -5.64 2.40
N ASN A 131 -2.71 -6.04 3.50
CA ASN A 131 -1.64 -5.25 4.13
C ASN A 131 -0.39 -5.13 3.23
N VAL A 132 -0.01 -6.18 2.50
CA VAL A 132 1.08 -6.12 1.50
C VAL A 132 0.74 -5.07 0.43
N TRP A 133 -0.48 -5.07 -0.09
CA TRP A 133 -0.91 -4.03 -1.03
C TRP A 133 -0.93 -2.64 -0.40
N THR A 134 -1.38 -2.50 0.86
CA THR A 134 -1.43 -1.21 1.55
C THR A 134 -0.04 -0.59 1.73
N TYR A 135 0.89 -1.38 2.26
CA TYR A 135 2.11 -0.88 2.85
C TYR A 135 3.36 -1.15 2.01
N CYS A 136 3.32 -2.14 1.12
CA CYS A 136 4.46 -2.53 0.28
C CYS A 136 4.33 -2.09 -1.19
N SER A 137 3.19 -1.51 -1.57
CA SER A 137 2.91 -1.12 -2.97
C SER A 137 2.70 0.37 -3.15
N LEU A 138 2.89 0.81 -4.40
CA LEU A 138 2.54 2.15 -4.87
C LEU A 138 1.05 2.44 -4.82
N LEU A 139 0.20 1.41 -4.84
CA LEU A 139 -1.24 1.55 -5.08
C LEU A 139 -2.03 1.90 -3.81
N GLY A 140 -1.47 1.66 -2.61
CA GLY A 140 -2.04 2.14 -1.34
C GLY A 140 -3.55 1.96 -1.20
N VAL A 141 -4.02 0.70 -1.21
CA VAL A 141 -5.43 0.25 -1.04
C VAL A 141 -6.49 1.05 -1.80
N ASP A 142 -6.78 0.61 -3.02
CA ASP A 142 -8.16 0.36 -3.44
C ASP A 142 -8.20 -0.61 -4.65
N ILE A 143 -7.69 -1.84 -4.48
CA ILE A 143 -7.84 -2.94 -5.47
C ILE A 143 -8.88 -3.96 -5.01
N LYS A 144 -9.98 -3.48 -4.40
CA LYS A 144 -11.21 -4.30 -4.24
C LYS A 144 -12.28 -3.97 -5.28
N ALA A 145 -11.99 -3.08 -6.23
CA ALA A 145 -12.81 -2.91 -7.43
C ALA A 145 -12.31 -3.87 -8.52
N ASN A 146 -13.06 -4.95 -8.79
CA ASN A 146 -12.87 -5.93 -9.89
C ASN A 146 -11.96 -7.14 -9.66
N ARG A 147 -12.11 -7.89 -8.56
CA ARG A 147 -11.84 -9.34 -8.61
C ARG A 147 -13.07 -10.13 -8.23
#